data_AF-A0A6S6RQS7-F1
#
_entry.id   AF-A0A6S6RQS7-F1
#
_cell.length_a   1.000
_cell.length_b   1.000
_cell.length_c   1.000
_cell.angle_alpha   90.00
_cell.angle_beta   90.00
_cell.angle_gamma   90.00
#
_symmetry.space_group_name_H-M   'P 1'
#
loop_
_entity.id
_entity.type
_entity.pdbx_description
1 polymer ?
#
loop_
_entity_poly.entity_id
_entity_poly.type
_entity_poly.pdbx_seq_one_letter_code
_entity_poly.pdbx_strand_id
1 'polypeptide(L)'
;GVVPQIAIIAGPCAGGASYSPALTDFIIMTKKAHMFITGPGVIKSVTGEEVTADDLGGADAHMSTSGNIHFVAEDDDAAVLIAQKLLSFLPQNNTEDAQISNPNDDVSPQPELRDIVPLDGKKGYDVRDVISKIVDWGDYLEVKAGWATNIVTAFARVNGRTVGIVANQPKVMSGCLDINASDKAAEFITFCDSFKIIQ
;
A
#
# COMPACT_ATOMS: atom_id res chain seq x y z
N GLY A 1 11.84 -0.73 -11.17
CA GLY A 1 12.27 0.65 -11.50
C GLY A 1 12.70 0.92 -12.95
N VAL A 2 12.41 0.07 -13.95
CA VAL A 2 12.52 0.45 -15.38
C VAL A 2 11.13 0.57 -15.97
N VAL A 3 10.36 -0.52 -15.87
CA VAL A 3 8.91 -0.55 -16.08
C VAL A 3 8.23 -0.98 -14.78
N PRO A 4 7.02 -0.49 -14.46
CA PRO A 4 6.29 -0.97 -13.29
C PRO A 4 5.92 -2.45 -13.44
N GLN A 5 6.09 -3.22 -12.38
CA GLN A 5 5.76 -4.64 -12.31
C GLN A 5 4.73 -4.86 -11.19
N ILE A 6 3.58 -5.42 -11.55
CA ILE A 6 2.48 -5.68 -10.61
C ILE A 6 2.18 -7.18 -10.64
N ALA A 7 2.26 -7.83 -9.49
CA ALA A 7 1.86 -9.22 -9.29
C ALA A 7 0.42 -9.29 -8.74
N ILE A 8 -0.41 -10.15 -9.32
CA ILE A 8 -1.72 -10.50 -8.76
C ILE A 8 -1.70 -11.97 -8.35
N ILE A 9 -1.87 -12.24 -7.07
CA ILE A 9 -1.95 -13.59 -6.51
C ILE A 9 -3.43 -13.94 -6.35
N ALA A 10 -3.95 -14.73 -7.29
CA ALA A 10 -5.35 -15.17 -7.35
C ALA A 10 -5.54 -16.65 -6.96
N GLY A 11 -4.54 -17.26 -6.33
CA GLY A 11 -4.54 -18.68 -5.97
C GLY A 11 -3.27 -19.10 -5.23
N PRO A 12 -2.94 -20.40 -5.22
CA PRO A 12 -1.75 -20.91 -4.54
C PRO A 12 -0.43 -20.42 -5.18
N CYS A 13 0.48 -19.90 -4.35
CA CYS A 13 1.84 -19.51 -4.70
C CYS A 13 2.82 -20.10 -3.66
N ALA A 14 3.24 -21.35 -3.89
CA ALA A 14 4.02 -22.11 -2.90
C ALA A 14 5.51 -22.23 -3.29
N GLY A 15 6.38 -22.19 -2.28
CA GLY A 15 7.81 -22.39 -2.46
C GLY A 15 8.51 -21.16 -3.04
N GLY A 16 9.58 -21.42 -3.78
CA GLY A 16 10.40 -20.38 -4.42
C GLY A 16 9.67 -19.52 -5.44
N ALA A 17 8.47 -19.94 -5.90
CA ALA A 17 7.61 -19.12 -6.76
C ALA A 17 7.28 -17.77 -6.12
N SER A 18 7.18 -17.71 -4.79
CA SER A 18 6.87 -16.50 -4.02
C SER A 18 7.93 -15.40 -4.17
N TYR A 19 9.15 -15.75 -4.59
CA TYR A 19 10.20 -14.75 -4.82
C TYR A 19 9.96 -13.92 -6.07
N SER A 20 9.23 -14.43 -7.08
CA SER A 20 8.92 -13.61 -8.25
C SER A 20 8.01 -12.43 -7.88
N PRO A 21 6.87 -12.61 -7.18
CA PRO A 21 6.09 -11.49 -6.65
C PRO A 21 6.91 -10.55 -5.75
N ALA A 22 7.77 -11.07 -4.88
CA ALA A 22 8.60 -10.25 -3.98
C ALA A 22 9.63 -9.36 -4.71
N LEU A 23 9.94 -9.65 -5.98
CA LEU A 23 10.82 -8.83 -6.83
C LEU A 23 10.04 -7.86 -7.73
N THR A 24 8.70 -7.93 -7.72
CA THR A 24 7.85 -6.93 -8.37
C THR A 24 7.64 -5.71 -7.47
N ASP A 25 7.09 -4.64 -8.02
CA ASP A 25 6.91 -3.38 -7.28
C ASP A 25 5.66 -3.42 -6.37
N PHE A 26 4.59 -4.11 -6.79
CA PHE A 26 3.35 -4.26 -6.01
C PHE A 26 2.76 -5.65 -6.12
N ILE A 27 2.27 -6.18 -5.00
CA ILE A 27 1.53 -7.43 -4.91
C ILE A 27 0.09 -7.14 -4.47
N ILE A 28 -0.85 -7.52 -5.32
CA ILE A 28 -2.29 -7.56 -5.02
C ILE A 28 -2.66 -9.01 -4.76
N MET A 29 -3.22 -9.32 -3.59
CA MET A 29 -3.53 -10.69 -3.20
C MET A 29 -5.02 -10.83 -2.92
N THR A 30 -5.66 -11.78 -3.57
CA THR A 30 -7.09 -12.09 -3.32
C THR A 30 -7.24 -12.88 -2.03
N LYS A 31 -8.40 -12.81 -1.38
CA LYS A 31 -8.70 -13.62 -0.17
C LYS A 31 -8.71 -15.13 -0.40
N LYS A 32 -8.80 -15.59 -1.65
CA LYS A 32 -8.72 -17.02 -2.00
C LYS A 32 -7.27 -17.51 -2.18
N ALA A 33 -6.31 -16.59 -2.24
CA ALA A 33 -4.92 -16.89 -2.50
C ALA A 33 -4.16 -17.27 -1.23
N HIS A 34 -3.09 -18.04 -1.42
CA HIS A 34 -2.18 -18.43 -0.35
C HIS A 34 -0.75 -18.34 -0.88
N MET A 35 0.17 -17.76 -0.11
CA MET A 35 1.57 -17.61 -0.49
C MET A 35 2.49 -18.00 0.68
N PHE A 36 3.54 -18.79 0.43
CA PHE A 36 4.51 -19.16 1.46
C PHE A 36 5.74 -19.84 0.86
N ILE A 37 6.90 -19.70 1.50
CA ILE A 37 8.12 -20.44 1.14
C ILE A 37 8.02 -21.90 1.58
N THR A 38 7.64 -22.14 2.83
CA THR A 38 7.49 -23.48 3.40
C THR A 38 6.04 -23.70 3.77
N GLY A 39 5.38 -24.70 3.16
CA GLY A 39 3.96 -24.94 3.40
C GLY A 39 3.66 -25.60 4.75
N PRO A 40 2.39 -25.59 5.20
CA PRO A 40 1.99 -26.06 6.53
C PRO A 40 2.37 -27.52 6.81
N GLY A 41 2.28 -28.40 5.80
CA GLY A 41 2.65 -29.81 5.94
C GLY A 41 4.13 -30.01 6.26
N VAL A 42 5.01 -29.21 5.65
CA VAL A 42 6.45 -29.26 5.93
C VAL A 42 6.75 -28.68 7.31
N ILE A 43 6.14 -27.56 7.67
CA ILE A 43 6.24 -26.96 9.02
C ILE A 43 5.88 -28.00 10.08
N LYS A 44 4.69 -28.61 9.97
CA LYS A 44 4.25 -29.66 10.91
C LYS A 44 5.24 -30.81 11.02
N SER A 45 5.78 -31.28 9.89
CA SER A 45 6.73 -32.40 9.89
C SER A 45 8.08 -32.09 10.53
N VAL A 46 8.50 -30.81 10.54
CA VAL A 46 9.84 -30.39 11.00
C VAL A 46 9.79 -29.78 12.41
N THR A 47 8.81 -28.91 12.69
CA THR A 47 8.70 -28.16 13.95
C THR A 47 7.63 -28.73 14.88
N GLY A 48 6.68 -29.51 14.35
CA GLY A 48 5.50 -29.97 15.08
C GLY A 48 4.39 -28.94 15.20
N GLU A 49 4.57 -27.73 14.67
CA GLU A 49 3.56 -26.68 14.71
C GLU A 49 2.41 -26.99 13.74
N GLU A 50 1.18 -26.83 14.22
CA GLU A 50 -0.03 -26.97 13.40
C GLU A 50 -0.58 -25.59 13.08
N VAL A 51 -0.55 -25.23 11.80
CA VAL A 51 -1.07 -23.96 11.28
C VAL A 51 -1.85 -24.24 10.00
N THR A 52 -2.92 -23.48 9.74
CA THR A 52 -3.65 -23.59 8.48
C THR A 52 -2.89 -22.87 7.37
N ALA A 53 -3.23 -23.13 6.09
CA ALA A 53 -2.64 -22.39 4.99
C ALA A 53 -3.00 -20.89 5.06
N ASP A 54 -4.21 -20.57 5.52
CA ASP A 54 -4.75 -19.22 5.62
C ASP A 54 -4.07 -18.43 6.75
N ASP A 55 -3.91 -19.05 7.93
CA ASP A 55 -3.17 -18.44 9.04
C ASP A 55 -1.68 -18.23 8.70
N LEU A 56 -1.09 -19.15 7.92
CA LEU A 56 0.31 -19.09 7.55
C LEU A 56 0.60 -18.05 6.45
N GLY A 57 -0.26 -17.99 5.43
CA GLY A 57 0.05 -17.34 4.17
C GLY A 57 -1.17 -16.84 3.41
N GLY A 58 -2.31 -16.68 4.07
CA GLY A 58 -3.45 -15.97 3.53
C GLY A 58 -3.16 -14.47 3.34
N ALA A 59 -4.05 -13.79 2.61
CA ALA A 59 -3.90 -12.37 2.32
C ALA A 59 -3.79 -11.52 3.60
N ASP A 60 -4.59 -11.82 4.62
CA ASP A 60 -4.60 -11.08 5.88
C ASP A 60 -3.30 -11.30 6.68
N ALA A 61 -2.72 -12.50 6.66
CA ALA A 61 -1.44 -12.78 7.30
C ALA A 61 -0.31 -11.97 6.63
N HIS A 62 -0.31 -11.90 5.30
CA HIS A 62 0.69 -11.11 4.58
C HIS A 62 0.53 -9.61 4.70
N MET A 63 -0.70 -9.11 4.79
CA MET A 63 -0.97 -7.69 4.98
C MET A 63 -0.70 -7.26 6.42
N SER A 64 -1.28 -7.92 7.41
CA SER A 64 -1.24 -7.44 8.80
C SER A 64 0.03 -7.80 9.54
N THR A 65 0.66 -8.93 9.19
CA THR A 65 1.78 -9.49 9.96
C THR A 65 3.08 -9.41 9.18
N SER A 66 3.18 -10.06 8.02
CA SER A 66 4.46 -10.21 7.33
C SER A 66 4.90 -8.97 6.54
N GLY A 67 3.96 -8.13 6.11
CA GLY A 67 4.25 -6.94 5.30
C GLY A 67 4.65 -7.25 3.85
N ASN A 68 4.29 -8.43 3.32
CA ASN A 68 4.77 -8.87 2.00
C ASN A 68 3.94 -8.32 0.85
N ILE A 69 2.68 -7.95 1.08
CA ILE A 69 1.75 -7.53 0.03
C ILE A 69 1.30 -6.09 0.21
N HIS A 70 0.81 -5.48 -0.86
CA HIS A 70 0.47 -4.06 -0.91
C HIS A 70 -1.03 -3.81 -0.90
N PHE A 71 -1.81 -4.76 -1.43
CA PHE A 71 -3.27 -4.68 -1.48
C PHE A 71 -3.91 -6.04 -1.23
N VAL A 72 -5.02 -6.02 -0.49
CA VAL A 72 -5.92 -7.18 -0.35
C VAL A 72 -7.15 -6.94 -1.23
N ALA A 73 -7.52 -7.94 -2.01
CA ALA A 73 -8.72 -7.94 -2.83
C ALA A 73 -9.70 -9.02 -2.35
N GLU A 74 -10.99 -8.74 -2.36
CA GLU A 74 -12.01 -9.74 -1.99
C GLU A 74 -12.03 -10.91 -2.99
N ASP A 75 -11.88 -10.61 -4.27
CA ASP A 75 -11.89 -11.55 -5.38
C ASP A 75 -11.07 -11.04 -6.58
N ASP A 76 -11.05 -11.83 -7.65
CA ASP A 76 -10.30 -11.55 -8.87
C ASP A 76 -10.78 -10.25 -9.56
N ASP A 77 -12.09 -9.98 -9.54
CA ASP A 77 -12.66 -8.76 -10.13
C ASP A 77 -12.19 -7.51 -9.36
N ALA A 78 -12.23 -7.57 -8.02
CA ALA A 78 -11.68 -6.53 -7.17
C ALA A 78 -10.16 -6.33 -7.39
N ALA A 79 -9.41 -7.42 -7.59
CA ALA A 79 -7.98 -7.35 -7.86
C ALA A 79 -7.67 -6.64 -9.20
N VAL A 80 -8.46 -6.90 -10.23
CA VAL A 80 -8.35 -6.22 -11.53
C VAL A 80 -8.66 -4.73 -11.38
N LEU A 81 -9.70 -4.35 -10.63
CA LEU A 81 -10.04 -2.95 -10.38
C LEU A 81 -8.92 -2.22 -9.62
N ILE A 82 -8.33 -2.86 -8.61
CA ILE A 82 -7.17 -2.31 -7.90
C ILE A 82 -5.99 -2.14 -8.85
N ALA A 83 -5.70 -3.13 -9.69
CA ALA A 83 -4.59 -3.06 -10.65
C ALA A 83 -4.79 -1.92 -11.67
N GLN A 84 -6.01 -1.74 -12.18
CA GLN A 84 -6.35 -0.62 -13.07
C GLN A 84 -6.19 0.74 -12.38
N LYS A 85 -6.69 0.86 -11.14
CA LYS A 85 -6.57 2.08 -10.34
C LYS A 85 -5.11 2.40 -10.05
N LEU A 86 -4.32 1.41 -9.63
CA LEU A 86 -2.88 1.52 -9.39
C LEU A 86 -2.17 1.99 -10.66
N LEU A 87 -2.35 1.29 -11.78
CA LEU A 87 -1.71 1.63 -13.05
C LEU A 87 -2.06 3.05 -13.53
N SER A 88 -3.25 3.55 -13.21
CA SER A 88 -3.64 4.94 -13.54
C SER A 88 -2.72 6.00 -12.91
N PHE A 89 -2.03 5.68 -11.82
CA PHE A 89 -1.07 6.58 -11.17
C PHE A 89 0.34 6.48 -11.74
N LEU A 90 0.67 5.42 -12.50
CA LEU A 90 2.05 5.09 -12.85
C LEU A 90 2.37 5.52 -14.30
N PRO A 91 3.63 5.93 -14.59
CA PRO A 91 4.09 6.07 -15.97
C PRO A 91 4.27 4.71 -16.63
N GLN A 92 4.43 4.70 -17.96
CA GLN A 92 4.74 3.46 -18.69
C GLN A 92 6.13 2.91 -18.31
N ASN A 93 7.08 3.80 -18.02
CA ASN A 93 8.46 3.49 -17.71
C ASN A 93 9.13 4.66 -16.97
N ASN A 94 10.35 4.46 -16.48
CA ASN A 94 11.10 5.45 -15.70
C ASN A 94 11.58 6.69 -16.48
N THR A 95 11.40 6.74 -17.80
CA THR A 95 11.79 7.90 -18.61
C THR A 95 10.66 8.92 -18.76
N GLU A 96 9.42 8.53 -18.44
CA GLU A 96 8.21 9.34 -18.57
C GLU A 96 7.65 9.76 -17.21
N ASP A 97 6.84 10.83 -17.20
CA ASP A 97 5.99 11.17 -16.06
C ASP A 97 4.64 10.45 -16.20
N ALA A 98 3.96 10.22 -15.07
CA ALA A 98 2.59 9.70 -15.12
C ALA A 98 1.65 10.69 -15.85
N GLN A 99 0.67 10.15 -16.57
CA GLN A 99 -0.29 10.99 -17.30
C GLN A 99 -1.14 11.82 -16.34
N ILE A 100 -1.33 13.10 -16.67
CA ILE A 100 -2.28 13.97 -15.96
C ILE A 100 -3.68 13.41 -16.16
N SER A 101 -4.43 13.22 -15.07
CA SER A 101 -5.76 12.61 -15.11
C SER A 101 -6.75 13.35 -14.22
N ASN A 102 -7.92 13.67 -14.79
CA ASN A 102 -9.05 14.35 -14.14
C ASN A 102 -8.64 15.46 -13.16
N PRO A 103 -7.89 16.49 -13.61
CA PRO A 103 -7.34 17.50 -12.73
C PRO A 103 -8.44 18.28 -12.01
N ASN A 104 -8.23 18.56 -10.72
CA ASN A 104 -8.94 19.61 -10.01
C ASN A 104 -8.00 20.81 -9.85
N ASP A 105 -8.27 21.91 -10.55
CA ASP A 105 -7.46 23.13 -10.48
C ASP A 105 -7.85 24.07 -9.33
N ASP A 106 -8.89 23.73 -8.56
CA ASP A 106 -9.32 24.52 -7.41
C ASP A 106 -8.35 24.37 -6.23
N VAL A 107 -7.64 25.45 -5.93
CA VAL A 107 -6.74 25.59 -4.78
C VAL A 107 -7.30 26.56 -3.74
N SER A 108 -8.63 26.75 -3.73
CA SER A 108 -9.30 27.62 -2.77
C SER A 108 -9.03 27.15 -1.32
N PRO A 109 -8.89 28.10 -0.37
CA PRO A 109 -8.66 27.73 1.03
C PRO A 109 -9.77 26.82 1.55
N GLN A 110 -9.38 25.76 2.27
CA GLN A 110 -10.28 24.83 2.96
C GLN A 110 -10.20 25.08 4.48
N PRO A 111 -11.08 25.92 5.08
CA PRO A 111 -10.99 26.26 6.50
C PRO A 111 -11.08 25.05 7.43
N GLU A 112 -11.80 24.00 7.01
CA GLU A 112 -12.01 22.75 7.75
C GLU A 112 -10.69 22.04 8.11
N LEU A 113 -9.62 22.23 7.33
CA LEU A 113 -8.30 21.66 7.62
C LEU A 113 -7.76 22.09 9.00
N ARG A 114 -8.16 23.27 9.49
CA ARG A 114 -7.71 23.80 10.78
C ARG A 114 -8.28 23.04 11.97
N ASP A 115 -9.39 22.34 11.78
CA ASP A 115 -10.12 21.66 12.85
C ASP A 115 -9.74 20.17 12.96
N ILE A 116 -9.07 19.61 11.95
CA ILE A 116 -8.69 18.18 11.92
C ILE A 116 -7.57 17.89 12.92
N VAL A 117 -6.53 18.73 12.96
CA VAL A 117 -5.37 18.53 13.84
C VAL A 117 -5.66 19.16 15.21
N PRO A 118 -5.83 18.37 16.29
CA PRO A 118 -6.14 18.93 17.60
C PRO A 118 -5.00 19.80 18.13
N LEU A 119 -5.34 20.93 18.76
CA LEU A 119 -4.36 21.77 19.45
C LEU A 119 -3.71 21.08 20.66
N ASP A 120 -4.43 20.14 21.28
CA ASP A 120 -3.91 19.29 22.35
C ASP A 120 -3.11 18.13 21.76
N GLY A 121 -1.77 18.20 21.86
CA GLY A 121 -0.87 17.18 21.34
C GLY A 121 -1.03 15.77 21.95
N LYS A 122 -1.86 15.61 22.99
CA LYS A 122 -2.24 14.28 23.52
C LYS A 122 -3.37 13.61 22.74
N LYS A 123 -4.05 14.34 21.85
CA LYS A 123 -5.14 13.81 21.02
C LYS A 123 -4.63 13.49 19.62
N GLY A 124 -4.67 12.21 19.26
CA GLY A 124 -4.43 11.76 17.89
C GLY A 124 -5.59 12.13 16.96
N TYR A 125 -5.33 12.10 15.66
CA TYR A 125 -6.31 12.30 14.58
C TYR A 125 -5.98 11.36 13.44
N ASP A 126 -6.92 11.17 12.51
CA ASP A 126 -6.66 10.40 11.31
C ASP A 126 -6.02 11.28 10.24
N VAL A 127 -4.77 11.01 9.87
CA VAL A 127 -4.08 11.81 8.85
C VAL A 127 -4.74 11.71 7.47
N ARG A 128 -5.54 10.66 7.24
CA ARG A 128 -6.30 10.49 5.99
C ARG A 128 -7.40 11.53 5.83
N ASP A 129 -7.93 12.09 6.93
CA ASP A 129 -8.86 13.20 6.87
C ASP A 129 -8.18 14.44 6.28
N VAL A 130 -6.90 14.68 6.63
CA VAL A 130 -6.09 15.75 6.04
C VAL A 130 -5.83 15.47 4.55
N ILE A 131 -5.38 14.25 4.23
CA ILE A 131 -5.11 13.81 2.83
C ILE A 131 -6.34 14.04 1.94
N SER A 132 -7.52 13.60 2.39
CA SER A 132 -8.77 13.71 1.63
C SER A 132 -9.19 15.16 1.31
N LYS A 133 -8.66 16.15 2.02
CA LYS A 133 -8.99 17.57 1.84
C LYS A 133 -7.96 18.33 1.00
N ILE A 134 -6.79 17.74 0.75
CA ILE A 134 -5.70 18.36 -0.01
C ILE A 134 -5.53 17.77 -1.41
N VAL A 135 -5.93 16.51 -1.60
CA VAL A 135 -5.79 15.83 -2.89
C VAL A 135 -7.03 16.03 -3.75
N ASP A 136 -6.86 15.94 -5.07
CA ASP A 136 -7.93 16.07 -6.05
C ASP A 136 -9.07 15.10 -5.71
N TRP A 137 -10.29 15.63 -5.60
CA TRP A 137 -11.51 14.87 -5.31
C TRP A 137 -11.51 14.10 -3.97
N GLY A 138 -10.52 14.34 -3.11
CA GLY A 138 -10.27 13.50 -1.94
C GLY A 138 -9.93 12.04 -2.27
N ASP A 139 -9.55 11.76 -3.51
CA ASP A 139 -9.26 10.43 -4.02
C ASP A 139 -7.79 10.05 -3.76
N TYR A 140 -7.59 8.91 -3.11
CA TYR A 140 -6.28 8.32 -2.89
C TYR A 140 -6.37 6.79 -2.89
N LEU A 141 -5.25 6.14 -3.24
CA LEU A 141 -5.07 4.70 -3.18
C LEU A 141 -4.00 4.39 -2.11
N GLU A 142 -4.44 3.96 -0.94
CA GLU A 142 -3.56 3.64 0.18
C GLU A 142 -2.82 2.31 -0.05
N VAL A 143 -1.49 2.36 0.00
CA VAL A 143 -0.58 1.21 -0.17
C VAL A 143 -0.29 0.60 1.20
N LYS A 144 -0.34 -0.74 1.30
CA LYS A 144 -0.12 -1.45 2.57
C LYS A 144 -1.03 -0.91 3.69
N ALA A 145 -2.31 -0.66 3.39
CA ALA A 145 -3.27 -0.02 4.30
C ALA A 145 -3.48 -0.77 5.62
N GLY A 146 -3.25 -2.09 5.63
CA GLY A 146 -3.34 -2.93 6.83
C GLY A 146 -2.01 -3.26 7.52
N TRP A 147 -0.87 -2.77 7.00
CA TRP A 147 0.46 -3.01 7.57
C TRP A 147 1.08 -1.71 8.10
N ALA A 148 1.75 -1.77 9.26
CA ALA A 148 2.42 -0.63 9.88
C ALA A 148 1.55 0.64 9.86
N THR A 149 0.35 0.54 10.43
CA THR A 149 -0.70 1.58 10.31
C THR A 149 -0.39 2.87 11.09
N ASN A 150 0.75 2.93 11.78
CA ASN A 150 1.39 4.13 12.33
C ASN A 150 2.01 5.04 11.25
N ILE A 151 2.14 4.58 10.00
CA ILE A 151 2.47 5.40 8.83
C ILE A 151 1.54 5.09 7.66
N VAL A 152 1.08 6.13 6.97
CA VAL A 152 0.25 6.04 5.76
C VAL A 152 1.15 6.28 4.55
N THR A 153 1.06 5.39 3.56
CA THR A 153 1.63 5.57 2.23
C THR A 153 0.50 5.47 1.22
N ALA A 154 0.36 6.44 0.32
CA ALA A 154 -0.76 6.46 -0.62
C ALA A 154 -0.41 7.16 -1.92
N PHE A 155 -0.96 6.68 -3.04
CA PHE A 155 -1.00 7.47 -4.28
C PHE A 155 -2.19 8.41 -4.27
N ALA A 156 -2.00 9.62 -4.76
CA ALA A 156 -3.08 10.58 -4.97
C ALA A 156 -2.76 11.49 -6.16
N ARG A 157 -3.59 12.51 -6.39
CA ARG A 157 -3.31 13.55 -7.39
C ARG A 157 -3.45 14.96 -6.82
N VAL A 158 -2.65 15.87 -7.36
CA VAL A 158 -2.78 17.32 -7.15
C VAL A 158 -2.74 17.99 -8.52
N ASN A 159 -3.80 18.70 -8.90
CA ASN A 159 -4.00 19.24 -10.25
C ASN A 159 -3.76 18.17 -11.34
N GLY A 160 -4.26 16.96 -11.09
CA GLY A 160 -4.19 15.79 -11.96
C GLY A 160 -2.83 15.10 -12.04
N ARG A 161 -1.78 15.63 -11.40
CA ARG A 161 -0.44 15.01 -11.35
C ARG A 161 -0.38 13.97 -10.23
N THR A 162 0.15 12.78 -10.53
CA THR A 162 0.38 11.76 -9.49
C THR A 162 1.38 12.25 -8.45
N VAL A 163 1.01 12.08 -7.18
CA VAL A 163 1.89 12.26 -6.02
C VAL A 163 1.87 11.02 -5.13
N GLY A 164 2.99 10.74 -4.47
CA GLY A 164 3.12 9.71 -3.44
C GLY A 164 3.15 10.38 -2.07
N ILE A 165 2.13 10.14 -1.26
CA ILE A 165 2.03 10.73 0.08
C ILE A 165 2.61 9.78 1.11
N VAL A 166 3.50 10.30 1.97
CA VAL A 166 4.00 9.61 3.17
C VAL A 166 3.65 10.45 4.39
N ALA A 167 2.83 9.91 5.29
CA ALA A 167 2.32 10.66 6.42
C ALA A 167 2.28 9.83 7.70
N ASN A 168 2.78 10.37 8.82
CA ASN A 168 2.61 9.74 10.14
C ASN A 168 1.12 9.66 10.49
N GLN A 169 0.71 8.61 11.22
CA GLN A 169 -0.66 8.41 11.69
C GLN A 169 -0.73 8.58 13.22
N PRO A 170 -0.98 9.78 13.76
CA PRO A 170 -0.94 10.05 15.21
C PRO A 170 -1.94 9.23 16.02
N LYS A 171 -3.03 8.77 15.41
CA LYS A 171 -4.03 7.90 16.05
C LYS A 171 -3.49 6.49 16.37
N VAL A 172 -2.39 6.07 15.74
CA VAL A 172 -1.78 4.74 15.93
C VAL A 172 -0.37 4.90 16.45
N MET A 173 -0.07 4.32 17.62
CA MET A 173 1.25 4.41 18.25
C MET A 173 1.80 5.84 18.37
N SER A 174 0.92 6.83 18.53
CA SER A 174 1.29 8.26 18.56
C SER A 174 2.04 8.75 17.31
N GLY A 175 1.90 8.05 16.17
CA GLY A 175 2.61 8.37 14.93
C GLY A 175 4.11 8.05 14.96
N CYS A 176 4.59 7.31 15.96
CA CYS A 176 5.99 6.92 16.06
C CYS A 176 6.40 6.00 14.90
N LEU A 177 7.61 6.20 14.37
CA LEU A 177 8.23 5.26 13.45
C LEU A 177 8.79 4.06 14.21
N ASP A 178 8.57 2.88 13.66
CA ASP A 178 9.13 1.61 14.10
C ASP A 178 9.79 0.89 12.90
N ILE A 179 10.22 -0.36 13.10
CA ILE A 179 10.89 -1.16 12.06
C ILE A 179 9.98 -1.29 10.83
N ASN A 180 8.74 -1.72 11.04
CA ASN A 180 7.80 -1.97 9.96
C ASN A 180 7.41 -0.69 9.21
N ALA A 181 7.16 0.42 9.92
CA ALA A 181 6.88 1.70 9.29
C ALA A 181 8.07 2.24 8.49
N SER A 182 9.30 2.00 8.96
CA SER A 182 10.51 2.40 8.25
C SER A 182 10.65 1.66 6.93
N ASP A 183 10.46 0.34 6.92
CA ASP A 183 10.46 -0.47 5.70
C ASP A 183 9.34 -0.06 4.74
N LYS A 184 8.10 0.13 5.26
CA LYS A 184 6.94 0.58 4.48
C LYS A 184 7.20 1.89 3.75
N ALA A 185 7.73 2.88 4.47
CA ALA A 185 8.01 4.19 3.91
C ALA A 185 9.17 4.14 2.90
N ALA A 186 10.26 3.45 3.24
CA ALA A 186 11.45 3.38 2.39
C ALA A 186 11.17 2.69 1.04
N GLU A 187 10.41 1.59 1.05
CA GLU A 187 9.97 0.91 -0.16
C GLU A 187 9.17 1.84 -1.07
N PHE A 188 8.17 2.53 -0.50
CA PHE A 188 7.28 3.43 -1.24
C PHE A 188 8.01 4.66 -1.81
N ILE A 189 8.89 5.28 -1.02
CA ILE A 189 9.76 6.39 -1.43
C ILE A 189 10.66 5.97 -2.59
N THR A 190 11.31 4.81 -2.47
CA THR A 190 12.22 4.29 -3.50
C THR A 190 11.48 3.98 -4.81
N PHE A 191 10.27 3.45 -4.71
CA PHE A 191 9.41 3.24 -5.87
C PHE A 191 9.03 4.57 -6.54
N CYS A 192 8.55 5.55 -5.76
CA CYS A 192 8.13 6.84 -6.29
C CYS A 192 9.29 7.56 -7.00
N ASP A 193 10.48 7.56 -6.41
CA ASP A 193 11.70 8.11 -7.01
C ASP A 193 12.04 7.41 -8.34
N SER A 194 11.99 6.08 -8.36
CA SER A 194 12.29 5.27 -9.56
C SER A 194 11.38 5.58 -10.76
N PHE A 195 10.18 6.13 -10.51
CA PHE A 195 9.18 6.44 -11.54
C PHE A 195 8.78 7.92 -11.57
N LYS A 196 9.65 8.81 -11.05
CA LYS A 196 9.47 10.28 -11.09
C LYS A 196 8.16 10.77 -10.48
N ILE A 197 7.63 10.05 -9.50
CA ILE A 197 6.45 10.46 -8.75
C ILE A 197 6.91 11.39 -7.61
N ILE A 198 6.33 12.59 -7.57
CA ILE A 198 6.61 13.60 -6.54
C ILE A 198 6.15 13.08 -5.18
N GLN A 199 6.97 13.29 -4.15
CA GLN A 199 6.72 12.87 -2.76
C GLN A 199 6.47 14.08 -1.87
#